data_AF-A0A369GXJ8-F1
#
_entry.id   AF-A0A369GXJ8-F1
#
_cell.length_a   1.000
_cell.length_b   1.000
_cell.length_c   1.000
_cell.angle_alpha   90.00
_cell.angle_beta   90.00
_cell.angle_gamma   90.00
#
_symmetry.space_group_name_H-M   'P 1'
#
loop_
_entity.id
_entity.type
_entity.pdbx_description
1 polymer ?
#
loop_
_entity_poly.entity_id
_entity_poly.type
_entity_poly.pdbx_seq_one_letter_code
_entity_poly.pdbx_strand_id
1 'polypeptide(L)'
;MPQQPPKATRLADLFSLKGKVVVVTGASGPKGMGIEAARGCAEMGADVAITYSSRKEGAEKNVEELSKDYGVKAKAYKCNVGDFADVDRFVKEVLKDFGKMDAFIANAGATANAGVVDGSAEEWDKVIQTDLSGVAYCAKAVGAYFKKQGHGSFVITASMSGHIANYPQEQTSYNVAKAGCIHLARSLANEWRDFARVNSVSPGYIDTGLSDFIDPKTQELWRSMIPMGRNGLAQELKGAYVYLVSDASSYTTGADIIVDVIPSESIMGVTKTTHKAGSGAQPKAGDTVTIEYTGFLKDASKPDGKGDKFDSSVGRGDFVVKIGVGQVIKGWDEGVTQMKVGEKATLDISSDYGYGAKGFPGHIPPNSDLIFDVELKNVKS
;
A
#
# COMPACT_ATOMS: atom_id res chain seq x y z
N MET A 1 -4.86 -30.49 13.99
CA MET A 1 -3.99 -30.40 15.20
C MET A 1 -3.57 -28.95 15.32
N PRO A 2 -3.46 -28.38 16.52
CA PRO A 2 -3.03 -26.99 16.66
C PRO A 2 -1.66 -26.81 16.01
N GLN A 3 -1.49 -25.71 15.26
CA GLN A 3 -0.21 -25.35 14.67
C GLN A 3 0.83 -25.24 15.79
N GLN A 4 1.96 -25.93 15.62
CA GLN A 4 2.99 -26.00 16.65
C GLN A 4 3.97 -24.82 16.50
N PRO A 5 4.46 -24.25 17.61
CA PRO A 5 5.57 -23.31 17.56
C PRO A 5 6.78 -23.93 16.85
N PRO A 6 7.61 -23.12 16.16
CA PRO A 6 8.80 -23.61 15.51
C PRO A 6 9.80 -24.12 16.54
N LYS A 7 10.53 -25.17 16.20
CA LYS A 7 11.57 -25.74 17.07
C LYS A 7 12.82 -24.86 17.15
N ALA A 8 13.07 -24.06 16.11
CA ALA A 8 14.23 -23.18 16.04
C ALA A 8 14.09 -22.01 17.02
N THR A 9 15.17 -21.67 17.70
CA THR A 9 15.23 -20.54 18.65
C THR A 9 16.09 -19.38 18.14
N ARG A 10 16.99 -19.62 17.17
CA ARG A 10 17.81 -18.57 16.56
C ARG A 10 17.06 -17.91 15.41
N LEU A 11 17.14 -16.59 15.33
CA LEU A 11 16.44 -15.81 14.30
C LEU A 11 16.79 -16.23 12.87
N ALA A 12 18.08 -16.44 12.58
CA ALA A 12 18.52 -16.87 11.25
C ALA A 12 17.92 -18.24 10.84
N ASP A 13 17.74 -19.15 11.80
CA ASP A 13 17.13 -20.46 11.53
C ASP A 13 15.63 -20.34 11.30
N LEU A 14 14.95 -19.40 11.98
CA LEU A 14 13.53 -19.11 11.75
C LEU A 14 13.25 -18.55 10.34
N PHE A 15 14.19 -17.78 9.79
CA PHE A 15 14.12 -17.26 8.43
C PHE A 15 14.57 -18.26 7.36
N SER A 16 15.24 -19.35 7.74
CA SER A 16 15.70 -20.34 6.78
C SER A 16 14.53 -21.02 6.07
N LEU A 17 14.67 -21.18 4.75
CA LEU A 17 13.75 -21.92 3.91
C LEU A 17 14.43 -23.16 3.30
N LYS A 18 15.57 -23.59 3.86
CA LYS A 18 16.29 -24.77 3.38
C LYS A 18 15.38 -25.99 3.39
N GLY A 19 15.30 -26.62 2.22
CA GLY A 19 14.45 -27.77 2.00
C GLY A 19 12.96 -27.44 2.00
N LYS A 20 12.54 -26.18 1.89
CA LYS A 20 11.14 -25.80 1.62
C LYS A 20 10.97 -25.47 0.13
N VAL A 21 9.75 -25.62 -0.37
CA VAL A 21 9.35 -25.25 -1.74
C VAL A 21 8.40 -24.05 -1.69
N VAL A 22 8.77 -22.97 -2.36
CA VAL A 22 7.97 -21.74 -2.44
C VAL A 22 7.51 -21.51 -3.88
N VAL A 23 6.21 -21.28 -4.05
CA VAL A 23 5.63 -20.90 -5.35
C VAL A 23 5.41 -19.40 -5.40
N VAL A 24 5.80 -18.74 -6.48
CA VAL A 24 5.59 -17.29 -6.68
C VAL A 24 4.99 -17.02 -8.05
N THR A 25 3.76 -16.49 -8.08
CA THR A 25 3.12 -16.15 -9.36
C THR A 25 3.59 -14.80 -9.90
N GLY A 26 3.68 -14.65 -11.22
CA GLY A 26 3.98 -13.35 -11.85
C GLY A 26 5.45 -12.91 -11.74
N ALA A 27 6.38 -13.83 -11.47
CA ALA A 27 7.81 -13.57 -11.35
C ALA A 27 8.55 -13.69 -12.70
N SER A 28 8.01 -13.08 -13.77
CA SER A 28 8.50 -13.25 -15.14
C SER A 28 9.29 -12.05 -15.70
N GLY A 29 9.41 -10.96 -14.93
CA GLY A 29 10.19 -9.77 -15.30
C GLY A 29 11.53 -9.71 -14.53
N PRO A 30 12.49 -8.90 -14.97
CA PRO A 30 13.82 -8.84 -14.37
C PRO A 30 13.88 -8.05 -13.03
N LYS A 31 12.88 -7.20 -12.76
CA LYS A 31 12.84 -6.25 -11.63
C LYS A 31 11.48 -6.15 -10.93
N GLY A 32 10.59 -7.12 -11.14
CA GLY A 32 9.24 -7.13 -10.55
C GLY A 32 9.22 -7.61 -9.09
N MET A 33 8.12 -7.34 -8.38
CA MET A 33 7.94 -7.81 -6.99
C MET A 33 8.03 -9.34 -6.88
N GLY A 34 7.46 -10.07 -7.85
CA GLY A 34 7.50 -11.52 -7.87
C GLY A 34 8.92 -12.09 -7.96
N ILE A 35 9.80 -11.52 -8.80
CA ILE A 35 11.19 -12.01 -8.90
C ILE A 35 11.99 -11.67 -7.65
N GLU A 36 11.76 -10.52 -7.01
CA GLU A 36 12.44 -10.18 -5.75
C GLU A 36 11.96 -11.05 -4.58
N ALA A 37 10.67 -11.41 -4.54
CA ALA A 37 10.17 -12.42 -3.59
C ALA A 37 10.84 -13.78 -3.84
N ALA A 38 10.94 -14.22 -5.10
CA ALA A 38 11.62 -15.47 -5.46
C ALA A 38 13.12 -15.44 -5.10
N ARG A 39 13.83 -14.33 -5.39
CA ARG A 39 15.24 -14.12 -5.01
C ARG A 39 15.42 -14.18 -3.50
N GLY A 40 14.59 -13.48 -2.72
CA GLY A 40 14.64 -13.55 -1.26
C GLY A 40 14.40 -14.96 -0.71
N CYS A 41 13.46 -15.72 -1.31
CA CYS A 41 13.21 -17.10 -0.89
C CYS A 41 14.37 -18.03 -1.24
N ALA A 42 14.92 -17.91 -2.45
CA ALA A 42 16.09 -18.67 -2.90
C ALA A 42 17.34 -18.35 -2.06
N GLU A 43 17.55 -17.08 -1.70
CA GLU A 43 18.63 -16.61 -0.80
C GLU A 43 18.54 -17.29 0.58
N MET A 44 17.33 -17.59 1.06
CA MET A 44 17.11 -18.36 2.29
C MET A 44 17.15 -19.89 2.10
N GLY A 45 17.43 -20.35 0.88
CA GLY A 45 17.62 -21.77 0.53
C GLY A 45 16.36 -22.52 0.09
N ALA A 46 15.28 -21.82 -0.28
CA ALA A 46 14.09 -22.45 -0.83
C ALA A 46 14.31 -22.92 -2.26
N ASP A 47 13.73 -24.07 -2.61
CA ASP A 47 13.44 -24.39 -4.00
C ASP A 47 12.24 -23.54 -4.47
N VAL A 48 12.29 -23.01 -5.69
CA VAL A 48 11.31 -22.00 -6.15
C VAL A 48 10.62 -22.40 -7.44
N ALA A 49 9.29 -22.44 -7.43
CA ALA A 49 8.48 -22.52 -8.63
C ALA A 49 7.94 -21.13 -8.97
N ILE A 50 8.23 -20.62 -10.17
CA ILE A 50 7.73 -19.32 -10.62
C ILE A 50 6.71 -19.47 -11.74
N THR A 51 5.78 -18.52 -11.86
CA THR A 51 4.84 -18.51 -12.99
C THR A 51 4.99 -17.31 -13.90
N TYR A 52 4.62 -17.51 -15.17
CA TYR A 52 4.43 -16.46 -16.16
C TYR A 52 3.08 -16.62 -16.85
N SER A 53 2.51 -15.49 -17.30
CA SER A 53 1.33 -15.49 -18.15
C SER A 53 1.74 -15.53 -19.63
N SER A 54 2.41 -14.47 -20.11
CA SER A 54 2.81 -14.32 -21.52
C SER A 54 4.33 -14.28 -21.76
N ARG A 55 5.13 -13.85 -20.77
CA ARG A 55 6.59 -13.64 -20.92
C ARG A 55 7.38 -14.89 -20.51
N LYS A 56 7.41 -15.90 -21.38
CA LYS A 56 8.09 -17.18 -21.10
C LYS A 56 9.60 -16.99 -20.92
N GLU A 57 10.23 -16.29 -21.85
CA GLU A 57 11.69 -16.14 -21.93
C GLU A 57 12.24 -15.41 -20.70
N GLY A 58 11.50 -14.41 -20.19
CA GLY A 58 11.85 -13.71 -18.96
C GLY A 58 11.80 -14.60 -17.72
N ALA A 59 10.83 -15.51 -17.65
CA ALA A 59 10.75 -16.48 -16.56
C ALA A 59 11.83 -17.56 -16.66
N GLU A 60 12.15 -18.05 -17.86
CA GLU A 60 13.25 -19.00 -18.06
C GLU A 60 14.59 -18.40 -17.64
N LYS A 61 14.87 -17.15 -18.03
CA LYS A 61 16.06 -16.42 -17.57
C LYS A 61 16.10 -16.28 -16.04
N ASN A 62 14.97 -15.92 -15.43
CA ASN A 62 14.88 -15.82 -13.98
C ASN A 62 15.16 -17.17 -13.28
N VAL A 63 14.70 -18.30 -13.85
CA VAL A 63 15.01 -19.66 -13.33
C VAL A 63 16.51 -19.95 -13.39
N GLU A 64 17.17 -19.61 -14.50
CA GLU A 64 18.61 -19.78 -14.64
C GLU A 64 19.38 -18.95 -13.61
N GLU A 65 19.02 -17.67 -13.44
CA GLU A 65 19.60 -16.78 -12.43
C GLU A 65 19.42 -17.34 -11.01
N LEU A 66 18.19 -17.72 -10.63
CA LEU A 66 17.89 -18.28 -9.31
C LEU A 66 18.70 -19.55 -9.02
N SER A 67 18.78 -20.45 -10.00
CA SER A 67 19.49 -21.72 -9.83
C SER A 67 21.00 -21.50 -9.75
N LYS A 68 21.55 -20.61 -10.58
CA LYS A 68 22.99 -20.33 -10.65
C LYS A 68 23.50 -19.56 -9.43
N ASP A 69 22.79 -18.51 -9.03
CA ASP A 69 23.28 -17.56 -8.03
C ASP A 69 23.05 -18.03 -6.60
N TYR A 70 22.00 -18.83 -6.36
CA TYR A 70 21.65 -19.33 -5.01
C TYR A 70 21.82 -20.85 -4.84
N GLY A 71 22.04 -21.60 -5.93
CA GLY A 71 22.25 -23.05 -5.86
C GLY A 71 21.00 -23.85 -5.46
N VAL A 72 19.81 -23.31 -5.72
CA VAL A 72 18.51 -23.94 -5.43
C VAL A 72 17.88 -24.53 -6.69
N LYS A 73 16.92 -25.44 -6.55
CA LYS A 73 16.12 -25.88 -7.70
C LYS A 73 15.07 -24.83 -8.03
N ALA A 74 15.06 -24.35 -9.28
CA ALA A 74 14.00 -23.48 -9.78
C ALA A 74 13.35 -24.02 -11.06
N LYS A 75 12.07 -23.71 -11.27
CA LYS A 75 11.34 -24.04 -12.51
C LYS A 75 10.21 -23.05 -12.79
N ALA A 76 9.99 -22.75 -14.07
CA ALA A 76 8.95 -21.85 -14.54
C ALA A 76 7.73 -22.62 -15.08
N TYR A 77 6.54 -22.09 -14.82
CA TYR A 77 5.25 -22.64 -15.25
C TYR A 77 4.40 -21.57 -15.93
N LYS A 78 3.71 -21.94 -17.01
CA LYS A 78 2.68 -21.07 -17.59
C LYS A 78 1.44 -21.12 -16.71
N CYS A 79 0.91 -19.96 -16.33
CA CYS A 79 -0.35 -19.87 -15.60
C CYS A 79 -1.05 -18.53 -15.87
N ASN A 80 -2.31 -18.62 -16.30
CA ASN A 80 -3.31 -17.58 -16.22
C ASN A 80 -4.08 -17.74 -14.91
N VAL A 81 -3.82 -16.87 -13.92
CA VAL A 81 -4.50 -16.93 -12.61
C VAL A 81 -6.00 -16.66 -12.71
N GLY A 82 -6.47 -15.99 -13.76
CA GLY A 82 -7.89 -15.76 -14.00
C GLY A 82 -8.68 -17.01 -14.43
N ASP A 83 -8.02 -18.15 -14.66
CA ASP A 83 -8.64 -19.42 -15.02
C ASP A 83 -8.33 -20.49 -13.96
N PHE A 84 -9.36 -20.94 -13.25
CA PHE A 84 -9.21 -21.95 -12.20
C PHE A 84 -8.67 -23.29 -12.72
N ALA A 85 -9.02 -23.70 -13.95
CA ALA A 85 -8.52 -24.96 -14.50
C ALA A 85 -7.01 -24.88 -14.78
N ASP A 86 -6.53 -23.72 -15.23
CA ASP A 86 -5.10 -23.46 -15.45
C ASP A 86 -4.35 -23.40 -14.11
N VAL A 87 -4.97 -22.80 -13.08
CA VAL A 87 -4.45 -22.78 -11.71
C VAL A 87 -4.30 -24.19 -11.13
N ASP A 88 -5.36 -24.99 -11.19
CA ASP A 88 -5.36 -26.37 -10.70
C ASP A 88 -4.33 -27.25 -11.44
N ARG A 89 -4.17 -27.04 -12.76
CA ARG A 89 -3.14 -27.74 -13.55
C ARG A 89 -1.74 -27.43 -13.02
N PHE A 90 -1.34 -26.16 -12.95
CA PHE A 90 0.06 -25.85 -12.61
C PHE A 90 0.38 -26.25 -11.16
N VAL A 91 -0.58 -26.14 -10.22
CA VAL A 91 -0.36 -26.60 -8.83
C VAL A 91 -0.06 -28.10 -8.82
N LYS A 92 -0.77 -28.92 -9.59
CA LYS A 92 -0.48 -30.36 -9.72
C LYS A 92 0.89 -30.63 -10.35
N GLU A 93 1.29 -29.83 -11.34
CA GLU A 93 2.62 -29.94 -11.96
C GLU A 93 3.75 -29.60 -10.97
N VAL A 94 3.60 -28.53 -10.19
CA VAL A 94 4.55 -28.18 -9.12
C VAL A 94 4.68 -29.33 -8.11
N LEU A 95 3.54 -29.88 -7.64
CA LEU A 95 3.54 -31.00 -6.71
C LEU A 95 4.21 -32.26 -7.29
N LYS A 96 4.04 -32.51 -8.59
CA LYS A 96 4.72 -33.60 -9.28
C LYS A 96 6.23 -33.39 -9.36
N ASP A 97 6.66 -32.17 -9.68
CA ASP A 97 8.07 -31.87 -9.95
C ASP A 97 8.90 -31.66 -8.69
N PHE A 98 8.31 -31.06 -7.65
CA PHE A 98 8.98 -30.73 -6.39
C PHE A 98 8.61 -31.67 -5.24
N GLY A 99 7.53 -32.46 -5.38
CA GLY A 99 7.05 -33.40 -4.37
C GLY A 99 6.27 -32.75 -3.22
N LYS A 100 6.44 -31.44 -3.03
CA LYS A 100 5.77 -30.66 -1.99
C LYS A 100 5.62 -29.18 -2.31
N MET A 101 4.88 -28.49 -1.45
CA MET A 101 4.71 -27.05 -1.47
C MET A 101 4.53 -26.56 -0.04
N ASP A 102 5.41 -25.67 0.41
CA ASP A 102 5.45 -25.18 1.79
C ASP A 102 4.86 -23.77 1.89
N ALA A 103 5.07 -22.94 0.87
CA ALA A 103 4.50 -21.61 0.78
C ALA A 103 4.08 -21.22 -0.64
N PHE A 104 3.13 -20.30 -0.73
CA PHE A 104 2.62 -19.77 -1.98
C PHE A 104 2.45 -18.26 -1.88
N ILE A 105 3.01 -17.53 -2.85
CA ILE A 105 2.92 -16.07 -2.97
C ILE A 105 2.08 -15.73 -4.20
N ALA A 106 0.82 -15.34 -3.97
CA ALA A 106 -0.12 -14.89 -4.98
C ALA A 106 0.13 -13.41 -5.33
N ASN A 107 0.96 -13.19 -6.35
CA ASN A 107 1.47 -11.88 -6.77
C ASN A 107 1.07 -11.47 -8.21
N ALA A 108 0.49 -12.38 -9.01
CA ALA A 108 0.00 -11.99 -10.34
C ALA A 108 -1.14 -10.96 -10.22
N GLY A 109 -1.11 -9.92 -11.05
CA GLY A 109 -2.12 -8.87 -11.06
C GLY A 109 -2.16 -8.09 -12.37
N ALA A 110 -3.20 -7.29 -12.51
CA ALA A 110 -3.50 -6.41 -13.64
C ALA A 110 -3.69 -4.98 -13.14
N THR A 111 -3.44 -4.00 -14.01
CA THR A 111 -3.73 -2.58 -13.73
C THR A 111 -5.10 -2.20 -14.30
N ALA A 112 -5.73 -1.20 -13.69
CA ALA A 112 -6.89 -0.51 -14.26
C ALA A 112 -6.44 0.83 -14.88
N ASN A 113 -7.14 1.29 -15.91
CA ASN A 113 -6.78 2.50 -16.67
C ASN A 113 -7.87 3.59 -16.62
N ALA A 114 -8.98 3.35 -15.92
CA ALA A 114 -10.11 4.28 -15.85
C ALA A 114 -10.91 4.10 -14.54
N GLY A 115 -11.66 5.15 -14.18
CA GLY A 115 -12.67 5.10 -13.13
C GLY A 115 -13.92 4.32 -13.57
N VAL A 116 -14.84 4.05 -12.63
CA VAL A 116 -16.04 3.23 -12.88
C VAL A 116 -16.98 3.84 -13.93
N VAL A 117 -17.07 5.17 -13.98
CA VAL A 117 -17.98 5.87 -14.89
C VAL A 117 -17.47 5.84 -16.34
N ASP A 118 -16.15 5.95 -16.51
CA ASP A 118 -15.53 6.05 -17.85
C ASP A 118 -15.08 4.69 -18.40
N GLY A 119 -14.81 3.72 -17.53
CA GLY A 119 -14.43 2.36 -17.90
C GLY A 119 -15.64 1.48 -18.25
N SER A 120 -15.41 0.43 -19.03
CA SER A 120 -16.47 -0.53 -19.40
C SER A 120 -16.71 -1.57 -18.30
N ALA A 121 -17.87 -2.24 -18.34
CA ALA A 121 -18.17 -3.36 -17.45
C ALA A 121 -17.17 -4.52 -17.65
N GLU A 122 -16.73 -4.76 -18.89
CA GLU A 122 -15.74 -5.79 -19.21
C GLU A 122 -14.35 -5.45 -18.62
N GLU A 123 -13.97 -4.18 -18.58
CA GLU A 123 -12.72 -3.74 -17.95
C GLU A 123 -12.78 -3.94 -16.43
N TRP A 124 -13.93 -3.63 -15.81
CA TRP A 124 -14.17 -3.96 -14.40
C TRP A 124 -14.02 -5.45 -14.14
N ASP A 125 -14.76 -6.28 -14.89
CA ASP A 125 -14.77 -7.74 -14.71
C ASP A 125 -13.38 -8.33 -14.91
N LYS A 126 -12.61 -7.86 -15.89
CA LYS A 126 -11.24 -8.31 -16.12
C LYS A 126 -10.33 -8.06 -14.92
N VAL A 127 -10.43 -6.89 -14.29
CA VAL A 127 -9.63 -6.55 -13.10
C VAL A 127 -10.06 -7.42 -11.92
N ILE A 128 -11.36 -7.52 -11.63
CA ILE A 128 -11.87 -8.39 -10.57
C ILE A 128 -11.47 -9.86 -10.79
N GLN A 129 -11.57 -10.35 -12.02
CA GLN A 129 -11.26 -11.72 -12.37
C GLN A 129 -9.78 -12.05 -12.15
N THR A 130 -8.89 -11.12 -12.48
CA THR A 130 -7.44 -11.34 -12.33
C THR A 130 -6.99 -11.13 -10.89
N ASP A 131 -7.37 -10.00 -10.28
CA ASP A 131 -6.78 -9.52 -9.03
C ASP A 131 -7.47 -10.02 -7.77
N LEU A 132 -8.74 -10.43 -7.87
CA LEU A 132 -9.51 -10.97 -6.74
C LEU A 132 -9.86 -12.44 -6.95
N SER A 133 -10.60 -12.77 -8.01
CA SER A 133 -10.99 -14.16 -8.30
C SER A 133 -9.78 -15.05 -8.51
N GLY A 134 -8.75 -14.58 -9.24
CA GLY A 134 -7.53 -15.34 -9.47
C GLY A 134 -6.74 -15.65 -8.21
N VAL A 135 -6.75 -14.74 -7.21
CA VAL A 135 -6.18 -15.00 -5.89
C VAL A 135 -6.98 -16.06 -5.14
N ALA A 136 -8.31 -15.98 -5.20
CA ALA A 136 -9.20 -16.99 -4.61
C ALA A 136 -9.03 -18.36 -5.28
N TYR A 137 -8.77 -18.41 -6.58
CA TYR A 137 -8.48 -19.65 -7.32
C TYR A 137 -7.17 -20.28 -6.86
N CYS A 138 -6.11 -19.47 -6.75
CA CYS A 138 -4.84 -19.92 -6.17
C CYS A 138 -5.05 -20.46 -4.75
N ALA A 139 -5.77 -19.73 -3.90
CA ALA A 139 -6.08 -20.14 -2.55
C ALA A 139 -6.86 -21.47 -2.51
N LYS A 140 -7.87 -21.64 -3.36
CA LYS A 140 -8.66 -22.87 -3.44
C LYS A 140 -7.80 -24.09 -3.81
N ALA A 141 -6.96 -23.96 -4.83
CA ALA A 141 -6.11 -25.07 -5.29
C ALA A 141 -5.04 -25.43 -4.24
N VAL A 142 -4.37 -24.43 -3.67
CA VAL A 142 -3.29 -24.61 -2.69
C VAL A 142 -3.82 -25.04 -1.33
N GLY A 143 -4.93 -24.46 -0.88
CA GLY A 143 -5.54 -24.75 0.42
C GLY A 143 -5.98 -26.20 0.56
N ALA A 144 -6.48 -26.82 -0.52
CA ALA A 144 -6.78 -28.26 -0.53
C ALA A 144 -5.54 -29.12 -0.26
N TYR A 145 -4.38 -28.72 -0.79
CA TYR A 145 -3.11 -29.38 -0.54
C TYR A 145 -2.58 -29.11 0.89
N PHE A 146 -2.54 -27.85 1.33
CA PHE A 146 -2.10 -27.49 2.68
C PHE A 146 -2.94 -28.19 3.76
N LYS A 147 -4.26 -28.33 3.55
CA LYS A 147 -5.13 -29.06 4.47
C LYS A 147 -4.76 -30.54 4.59
N LYS A 148 -4.38 -31.19 3.48
CA LYS A 148 -3.91 -32.59 3.48
C LYS A 148 -2.53 -32.73 4.13
N GLN A 149 -1.64 -31.75 3.90
CA GLN A 149 -0.28 -31.73 4.43
C GLN A 149 -0.24 -31.34 5.92
N GLY A 150 -1.21 -30.57 6.39
CA GLY A 150 -1.31 -30.08 7.78
C GLY A 150 -0.47 -28.84 8.10
N HIS A 151 0.25 -28.29 7.11
CA HIS A 151 1.00 -27.05 7.22
C HIS A 151 1.04 -26.30 5.88
N GLY A 152 1.21 -24.98 5.93
CA GLY A 152 1.47 -24.11 4.78
C GLY A 152 1.46 -22.63 5.14
N SER A 153 2.07 -21.79 4.28
CA SER A 153 1.97 -20.32 4.35
C SER A 153 1.50 -19.75 3.03
N PHE A 154 0.35 -19.07 3.03
CA PHE A 154 -0.21 -18.41 1.86
C PHE A 154 -0.10 -16.89 2.01
N VAL A 155 0.61 -16.25 1.08
CA VAL A 155 0.86 -14.81 1.10
C VAL A 155 0.21 -14.18 -0.13
N ILE A 156 -0.61 -13.17 0.09
CA ILE A 156 -1.28 -12.41 -0.97
C ILE A 156 -0.56 -11.08 -1.16
N THR A 157 -0.17 -10.76 -2.38
CA THR A 157 0.25 -9.40 -2.73
C THR A 157 -1.00 -8.56 -3.00
N ALA A 158 -1.42 -7.83 -1.98
CA ALA A 158 -2.47 -6.82 -2.06
C ALA A 158 -1.88 -5.50 -2.60
N SER A 159 -2.23 -4.36 -1.98
CA SER A 159 -1.74 -3.02 -2.34
C SER A 159 -2.20 -2.00 -1.30
N MET A 160 -1.48 -0.90 -1.13
CA MET A 160 -2.00 0.29 -0.43
C MET A 160 -3.35 0.77 -1.00
N SER A 161 -3.59 0.51 -2.29
CA SER A 161 -4.87 0.79 -2.97
C SER A 161 -6.07 0.02 -2.40
N GLY A 162 -5.84 -1.01 -1.59
CA GLY A 162 -6.89 -1.66 -0.82
C GLY A 162 -7.27 -0.95 0.47
N HIS A 163 -6.47 0.05 0.88
CA HIS A 163 -6.69 0.89 2.07
C HIS A 163 -7.12 2.31 1.72
N ILE A 164 -6.66 2.82 0.57
CA ILE A 164 -6.90 4.18 0.10
C ILE A 164 -7.33 4.20 -1.38
N ALA A 165 -7.80 5.34 -1.86
CA ALA A 165 -7.92 5.60 -3.29
C ALA A 165 -6.70 6.39 -3.78
N ASN A 166 -6.01 5.88 -4.81
CA ASN A 166 -4.90 6.59 -5.43
C ASN A 166 -5.35 7.90 -6.09
N TYR A 167 -4.44 8.87 -6.14
CA TYR A 167 -4.60 10.14 -6.84
C TYR A 167 -3.35 10.40 -7.72
N PRO A 168 -3.48 11.03 -8.90
CA PRO A 168 -4.71 11.54 -9.54
C PRO A 168 -5.45 10.51 -10.40
N GLN A 169 -4.87 9.34 -10.63
CA GLN A 169 -5.44 8.35 -11.53
C GLN A 169 -6.61 7.59 -10.89
N GLU A 170 -7.72 7.54 -11.62
CA GLU A 170 -8.91 6.79 -11.23
C GLU A 170 -8.76 5.30 -11.57
N GLN A 171 -8.93 4.43 -10.57
CA GLN A 171 -8.73 2.98 -10.72
C GLN A 171 -9.56 2.17 -9.72
N THR A 172 -10.81 2.56 -9.51
CA THR A 172 -11.66 2.00 -8.45
C THR A 172 -11.80 0.46 -8.51
N SER A 173 -11.87 -0.15 -9.70
CA SER A 173 -11.92 -1.62 -9.82
C SER A 173 -10.70 -2.31 -9.21
N TYR A 174 -9.51 -1.74 -9.41
CA TYR A 174 -8.27 -2.20 -8.81
C TYR A 174 -8.28 -2.01 -7.29
N ASN A 175 -8.66 -0.82 -6.82
CA ASN A 175 -8.75 -0.52 -5.39
C ASN A 175 -9.68 -1.50 -4.66
N VAL A 176 -10.86 -1.76 -5.23
CA VAL A 176 -11.85 -2.71 -4.71
C VAL A 176 -11.31 -4.15 -4.72
N ALA A 177 -10.68 -4.58 -5.81
CA ALA A 177 -10.06 -5.91 -5.88
C ALA A 177 -9.00 -6.09 -4.78
N LYS A 178 -8.14 -5.08 -4.56
CA LYS A 178 -7.08 -5.12 -3.54
C LYS A 178 -7.63 -5.06 -2.12
N ALA A 179 -8.68 -4.28 -1.86
CA ALA A 179 -9.40 -4.31 -0.58
C ALA A 179 -9.98 -5.71 -0.30
N GLY A 180 -10.59 -6.32 -1.33
CA GLY A 180 -11.08 -7.70 -1.29
C GLY A 180 -9.98 -8.70 -0.95
N CYS A 181 -8.79 -8.56 -1.54
CA CYS A 181 -7.63 -9.41 -1.24
C CYS A 181 -7.12 -9.29 0.20
N ILE A 182 -7.09 -8.09 0.77
CA ILE A 182 -6.70 -7.90 2.18
C ILE A 182 -7.70 -8.62 3.07
N HIS A 183 -9.00 -8.44 2.84
CA HIS A 183 -10.02 -9.11 3.66
C HIS A 183 -10.06 -10.63 3.41
N LEU A 184 -9.80 -11.08 2.19
CA LEU A 184 -9.67 -12.51 1.84
C LEU A 184 -8.56 -13.16 2.67
N ALA A 185 -7.41 -12.49 2.85
CA ALA A 185 -6.34 -13.00 3.71
C ALA A 185 -6.82 -13.22 5.16
N ARG A 186 -7.55 -12.25 5.73
CA ARG A 186 -8.11 -12.36 7.08
C ARG A 186 -9.14 -13.49 7.20
N SER A 187 -10.03 -13.60 6.22
CA SER A 187 -11.07 -14.64 6.22
C SER A 187 -10.46 -16.04 6.09
N LEU A 188 -9.52 -16.24 5.15
CA LEU A 188 -8.84 -17.51 4.97
C LEU A 188 -7.94 -17.88 6.15
N ALA A 189 -7.32 -16.89 6.82
CA ALA A 189 -6.54 -17.15 8.04
C ALA A 189 -7.40 -17.82 9.12
N ASN A 190 -8.64 -17.38 9.29
CA ASN A 190 -9.59 -18.02 10.20
C ASN A 190 -10.07 -19.39 9.67
N GLU A 191 -10.37 -19.48 8.38
CA GLU A 191 -10.83 -20.73 7.75
C GLU A 191 -9.77 -21.83 7.82
N TRP A 192 -8.50 -21.48 7.65
CA TRP A 192 -7.36 -22.40 7.54
C TRP A 192 -6.55 -22.54 8.83
N ARG A 193 -7.02 -21.95 9.94
CA ARG A 193 -6.35 -21.90 11.25
C ARG A 193 -5.75 -23.23 11.76
N ASP A 194 -6.33 -24.36 11.37
CA ASP A 194 -5.90 -25.69 11.80
C ASP A 194 -4.72 -26.24 10.99
N PHE A 195 -4.41 -25.67 9.83
CA PHE A 195 -3.45 -26.25 8.87
C PHE A 195 -2.58 -25.25 8.11
N ALA A 196 -2.87 -23.95 8.09
CA ALA A 196 -2.04 -22.98 7.37
C ALA A 196 -2.18 -21.56 7.93
N ARG A 197 -1.19 -20.73 7.61
CA ARG A 197 -1.22 -19.28 7.86
C ARG A 197 -1.57 -18.56 6.56
N VAL A 198 -2.30 -17.45 6.67
CA VAL A 198 -2.63 -16.61 5.52
C VAL A 198 -2.39 -15.16 5.89
N ASN A 199 -1.62 -14.43 5.10
CA ASN A 199 -1.32 -13.01 5.33
C ASN A 199 -1.28 -12.25 4.00
N SER A 200 -1.32 -10.92 4.06
CA SER A 200 -1.11 -10.07 2.91
C SER A 200 0.08 -9.12 3.09
N VAL A 201 0.65 -8.71 1.96
CA VAL A 201 1.57 -7.58 1.86
C VAL A 201 0.87 -6.54 0.99
N SER A 202 0.86 -5.29 1.44
CA SER A 202 0.28 -4.14 0.74
C SER A 202 1.36 -3.14 0.36
N PRO A 203 2.03 -3.31 -0.80
CA PRO A 203 3.04 -2.37 -1.28
C PRO A 203 2.43 -1.03 -1.70
N GLY A 204 3.24 0.03 -1.61
CA GLY A 204 2.92 1.33 -2.18
C GLY A 204 3.36 1.49 -3.64
N TYR A 205 3.83 2.68 -4.02
CA TYR A 205 4.44 2.90 -5.33
C TYR A 205 5.83 2.27 -5.39
N ILE A 206 5.94 1.16 -6.14
CA ILE A 206 7.18 0.40 -6.32
C ILE A 206 7.66 0.52 -7.76
N ASP A 207 8.92 0.91 -7.95
CA ASP A 207 9.55 0.88 -9.27
C ASP A 207 9.90 -0.56 -9.66
N THR A 208 9.08 -1.12 -10.55
CA THR A 208 9.29 -2.44 -11.15
C THR A 208 9.84 -2.37 -12.58
N GLY A 209 10.34 -1.21 -13.00
CA GLY A 209 10.77 -0.96 -14.39
C GLY A 209 9.62 -0.69 -15.37
N LEU A 210 8.48 -0.21 -14.85
CA LEU A 210 7.33 0.24 -15.65
C LEU A 210 7.14 1.78 -15.58
N SER A 211 8.02 2.49 -14.87
CA SER A 211 7.98 3.94 -14.68
C SER A 211 7.98 4.71 -15.99
N ASP A 212 8.65 4.21 -17.03
CA ASP A 212 8.81 4.92 -18.31
C ASP A 212 7.49 5.13 -19.06
N PHE A 213 6.45 4.35 -18.72
CA PHE A 213 5.11 4.48 -19.31
C PHE A 213 4.20 5.46 -18.56
N ILE A 214 4.67 6.02 -17.45
CA ILE A 214 3.90 6.89 -16.57
C ILE A 214 4.32 8.33 -16.82
N ASP A 215 3.34 9.22 -17.03
CA ASP A 215 3.61 10.65 -17.24
C ASP A 215 4.52 11.22 -16.13
N PRO A 216 5.60 11.93 -16.46
CA PRO A 216 6.55 12.45 -15.47
C PRO A 216 5.91 13.37 -14.41
N LYS A 217 4.86 14.12 -14.75
CA LYS A 217 4.14 14.98 -13.80
C LYS A 217 3.35 14.15 -12.80
N THR A 218 2.74 13.06 -13.25
CA THR A 218 2.07 12.10 -12.36
C THR A 218 3.07 11.48 -11.39
N GLN A 219 4.26 11.12 -11.86
CA GLN A 219 5.31 10.59 -10.98
C GLN A 219 5.80 11.62 -9.96
N GLU A 220 5.93 12.88 -10.37
CA GLU A 220 6.34 13.97 -9.47
C GLU A 220 5.29 14.23 -8.39
N LEU A 221 4.00 14.21 -8.77
CA LEU A 221 2.89 14.31 -7.83
C LEU A 221 2.86 13.15 -6.84
N TRP A 222 3.10 11.91 -7.28
CA TRP A 222 3.23 10.80 -6.34
C TRP A 222 4.40 11.02 -5.39
N ARG A 223 5.58 11.42 -5.89
CA ARG A 223 6.75 11.69 -5.05
C ARG A 223 6.48 12.79 -4.02
N SER A 224 5.73 13.83 -4.36
CA SER A 224 5.39 14.89 -3.41
C SER A 224 4.40 14.45 -2.32
N MET A 225 3.53 13.49 -2.62
CA MET A 225 2.60 12.89 -1.65
C MET A 225 3.22 11.78 -0.81
N ILE A 226 4.35 11.23 -1.25
CA ILE A 226 5.14 10.22 -0.55
C ILE A 226 6.08 10.94 0.44
N PRO A 227 5.92 10.77 1.77
CA PRO A 227 6.79 11.37 2.79
C PRO A 227 8.28 11.01 2.65
N MET A 228 8.60 9.82 2.14
CA MET A 228 9.99 9.45 1.84
C MET A 228 10.53 10.05 0.53
N GLY A 229 9.72 10.82 -0.22
CA GLY A 229 10.11 11.55 -1.43
C GLY A 229 10.55 10.70 -2.62
N ARG A 230 10.32 9.38 -2.59
CA ARG A 230 10.74 8.43 -3.64
C ARG A 230 9.80 7.25 -3.77
N ASN A 231 9.86 6.58 -4.92
CA ASN A 231 9.30 5.24 -5.06
C ASN A 231 10.09 4.23 -4.23
N GLY A 232 9.41 3.18 -3.77
CA GLY A 232 10.05 1.99 -3.25
C GLY A 232 10.69 1.17 -4.37
N LEU A 233 11.64 0.33 -4.01
CA LEU A 233 12.26 -0.64 -4.90
C LEU A 233 11.74 -2.04 -4.57
N ALA A 234 11.55 -2.91 -5.57
CA ALA A 234 11.05 -4.26 -5.34
C ALA A 234 11.91 -5.06 -4.33
N GLN A 235 13.22 -4.81 -4.29
CA GLN A 235 14.15 -5.42 -3.32
C GLN A 235 13.83 -5.06 -1.86
N GLU A 236 13.13 -3.95 -1.60
CA GLU A 236 12.70 -3.55 -0.25
C GLU A 236 11.51 -4.39 0.24
N LEU A 237 10.84 -5.12 -0.65
CA LEU A 237 9.71 -6.00 -0.31
C LEU A 237 10.14 -7.43 0.05
N LYS A 238 11.31 -7.89 -0.41
CA LYS A 238 11.70 -9.30 -0.26
C LYS A 238 11.76 -9.74 1.21
N GLY A 239 12.14 -8.83 2.11
CA GLY A 239 12.13 -9.07 3.55
C GLY A 239 10.75 -9.38 4.11
N ALA A 240 9.70 -8.65 3.67
CA ALA A 240 8.32 -8.89 4.10
C ALA A 240 7.81 -10.25 3.59
N TYR A 241 8.10 -10.60 2.33
CA TYR A 241 7.72 -11.90 1.79
C TYR A 241 8.41 -13.06 2.54
N VAL A 242 9.73 -12.98 2.69
CA VAL A 242 10.53 -13.99 3.39
C VAL A 242 10.09 -14.15 4.85
N TYR A 243 9.78 -13.05 5.54
CA TYR A 243 9.19 -13.09 6.88
C TYR A 243 7.90 -13.92 6.91
N LEU A 244 6.96 -13.66 6.02
CA LEU A 244 5.65 -14.32 6.02
C LEU A 244 5.70 -15.80 5.58
N VAL A 245 6.59 -16.17 4.64
CA VAL A 245 6.70 -17.57 4.19
C VAL A 245 7.57 -18.45 5.10
N SER A 246 8.40 -17.86 5.94
CA SER A 246 9.29 -18.59 6.87
C SER A 246 8.66 -18.84 8.24
N ASP A 247 9.39 -19.53 9.11
CA ASP A 247 8.94 -19.84 10.47
C ASP A 247 9.08 -18.65 11.44
N ALA A 248 9.74 -17.57 11.00
CA ALA A 248 9.85 -16.31 11.71
C ALA A 248 8.49 -15.65 12.01
N SER A 249 7.43 -16.05 11.32
CA SER A 249 6.07 -15.53 11.46
C SER A 249 5.05 -16.60 11.85
N SER A 250 5.48 -17.68 12.52
CA SER A 250 4.62 -18.81 12.90
C SER A 250 3.36 -18.46 13.71
N TYR A 251 3.32 -17.29 14.37
CA TYR A 251 2.14 -16.78 15.09
C TYR A 251 1.46 -15.58 14.40
N THR A 252 1.91 -15.19 13.20
CA THR A 252 1.30 -14.14 12.39
C THR A 252 0.40 -14.78 11.32
N THR A 253 -0.90 -14.57 11.44
CA THR A 253 -1.92 -14.99 10.47
C THR A 253 -3.08 -13.98 10.50
N GLY A 254 -3.67 -13.69 9.34
CA GLY A 254 -4.70 -12.67 9.14
C GLY A 254 -4.15 -11.24 9.21
N ALA A 255 -2.83 -11.06 9.17
CA ALA A 255 -2.20 -9.75 9.19
C ALA A 255 -2.02 -9.21 7.76
N ASP A 256 -1.97 -7.89 7.66
CA ASP A 256 -1.55 -7.17 6.46
C ASP A 256 -0.30 -6.36 6.79
N ILE A 257 0.77 -6.57 6.01
CA ILE A 257 2.00 -5.79 6.14
C ILE A 257 1.96 -4.69 5.08
N ILE A 258 1.72 -3.47 5.53
CA ILE A 258 1.80 -2.29 4.68
C ILE A 258 3.27 -1.94 4.47
N VAL A 259 3.70 -1.91 3.21
CA VAL A 259 5.05 -1.47 2.80
C VAL A 259 4.89 -0.32 1.84
N ASP A 260 4.42 0.78 2.41
CA ASP A 260 4.27 2.05 1.75
C ASP A 260 4.76 3.16 2.67
N VAL A 261 4.50 4.39 2.24
CA VAL A 261 4.84 5.59 2.98
C VAL A 261 3.69 6.59 2.93
N ILE A 262 2.60 6.30 2.22
CA ILE A 262 1.43 7.18 2.22
C ILE A 262 0.74 6.98 3.57
N PRO A 263 0.68 8.00 4.45
CA PRO A 263 0.04 7.82 5.74
C PRO A 263 -1.42 7.40 5.52
N SER A 264 -1.87 6.34 6.19
CA SER A 264 -3.29 5.95 6.19
C SER A 264 -4.22 7.06 6.71
N GLU A 265 -3.63 8.10 7.30
CA GLU A 265 -4.26 9.30 7.84
C GLU A 265 -3.79 10.60 7.16
N SER A 266 -3.08 10.57 6.02
CA SER A 266 -2.80 11.83 5.31
C SER A 266 -4.10 12.34 4.73
N ILE A 267 -4.67 13.31 5.43
CA ILE A 267 -5.85 14.02 5.00
C ILE A 267 -5.45 14.78 3.74
N MET A 268 -5.83 14.23 2.58
CA MET A 268 -5.43 14.72 1.27
C MET A 268 -5.82 16.19 1.15
N GLY A 269 -4.92 17.16 1.29
CA GLY A 269 -5.22 18.58 1.08
C GLY A 269 -4.85 19.54 2.21
N VAL A 270 -4.36 19.05 3.35
CA VAL A 270 -3.71 19.89 4.37
C VAL A 270 -2.44 19.25 4.90
N THR A 271 -1.33 19.98 4.83
CA THR A 271 -0.08 19.60 5.48
C THR A 271 0.20 20.54 6.64
N LYS A 272 0.41 19.98 7.85
CA LYS A 272 0.77 20.75 9.05
C LYS A 272 2.27 20.66 9.33
N THR A 273 2.94 21.80 9.33
CA THR A 273 4.35 21.92 9.77
C THR A 273 4.40 22.61 11.12
N THR A 274 4.89 21.92 12.15
CA THR A 274 4.97 22.48 13.52
C THR A 274 6.25 23.30 13.70
N HIS A 275 6.11 24.56 14.14
CA HIS A 275 7.22 25.47 14.44
C HIS A 275 7.49 25.58 15.94
N LYS A 276 6.45 25.47 16.75
CA LYS A 276 6.53 25.39 18.21
C LYS A 276 5.50 24.38 18.69
N ALA A 277 5.95 23.34 19.37
CA ALA A 277 5.05 22.33 19.93
C ALA A 277 4.15 22.93 21.03
N GLY A 278 2.87 22.56 21.02
CA GLY A 278 1.95 22.80 22.11
C GLY A 278 1.99 21.67 23.15
N SER A 279 1.56 21.97 24.37
CA SER A 279 1.51 21.01 25.48
C SER A 279 0.10 20.82 26.05
N GLY A 280 -0.87 21.65 25.65
CA GLY A 280 -2.24 21.58 26.15
C GLY A 280 -3.13 20.61 25.37
N ALA A 281 -4.44 20.78 25.55
CA ALA A 281 -5.45 19.92 24.94
C ALA A 281 -5.40 19.97 23.41
N GLN A 282 -5.71 18.84 22.77
CA GLN A 282 -5.91 18.76 21.32
C GLN A 282 -7.41 18.91 21.03
N PRO A 283 -7.82 19.79 20.09
CA PRO A 283 -9.22 19.95 19.73
C PRO A 283 -9.80 18.72 19.05
N LYS A 284 -11.09 18.48 19.27
CA LYS A 284 -11.92 17.50 18.57
C LYS A 284 -12.97 18.21 17.73
N ALA A 285 -13.52 17.51 16.75
CA ALA A 285 -14.66 18.00 15.98
C ALA A 285 -15.83 18.39 16.92
N GLY A 286 -16.34 19.60 16.77
CA GLY A 286 -17.39 20.18 17.61
C GLY A 286 -16.87 21.12 18.71
N ASP A 287 -15.59 21.02 19.09
CA ASP A 287 -14.99 21.91 20.08
C ASP A 287 -14.91 23.35 19.55
N THR A 288 -15.00 24.31 20.46
CA THR A 288 -14.72 25.72 20.19
C THR A 288 -13.24 26.00 20.43
N VAL A 289 -12.54 26.46 19.40
CA VAL A 289 -11.11 26.81 19.46
C VAL A 289 -10.93 28.31 19.48
N THR A 290 -9.84 28.77 20.10
CA THR A 290 -9.36 30.14 20.02
C THR A 290 -8.00 30.12 19.33
N ILE A 291 -7.91 30.77 18.17
CA ILE A 291 -6.72 30.78 17.34
C ILE A 291 -6.31 32.19 16.95
N GLU A 292 -5.01 32.42 16.80
CA GLU A 292 -4.48 33.58 16.10
C GLU A 292 -3.87 33.10 14.78
N TYR A 293 -4.12 33.79 13.68
CA TYR A 293 -3.68 33.34 12.36
C TYR A 293 -3.26 34.47 11.42
N THR A 294 -2.49 34.09 10.39
CA THR A 294 -2.24 34.91 9.20
C THR A 294 -2.34 34.03 7.96
N GLY A 295 -3.12 34.45 6.96
CA GLY A 295 -3.34 33.75 5.71
C GLY A 295 -2.65 34.41 4.52
N PHE A 296 -2.01 33.59 3.69
CA PHE A 296 -1.25 33.97 2.50
C PHE A 296 -1.68 33.14 1.29
N LEU A 297 -1.66 33.72 0.09
CA LEU A 297 -1.67 32.94 -1.14
C LEU A 297 -0.35 32.15 -1.22
N LYS A 298 -0.42 30.90 -1.65
CA LYS A 298 0.78 30.09 -1.87
C LYS A 298 1.53 30.58 -3.10
N ASP A 299 2.83 30.80 -2.96
CA ASP A 299 3.75 31.17 -4.04
C ASP A 299 5.01 30.31 -3.93
N ALA A 300 5.08 29.27 -4.76
CA ALA A 300 6.21 28.34 -4.78
C ALA A 300 7.54 28.99 -5.19
N SER A 301 7.54 30.22 -5.72
CA SER A 301 8.77 30.96 -6.01
C SER A 301 9.43 31.57 -4.76
N LYS A 302 8.72 31.61 -3.63
CA LYS A 302 9.22 32.18 -2.37
C LYS A 302 9.86 31.08 -1.49
N PRO A 303 10.95 31.38 -0.76
CA PRO A 303 11.63 30.39 0.09
C PRO A 303 10.76 29.76 1.18
N ASP A 304 9.74 30.47 1.66
CA ASP A 304 8.78 30.02 2.67
C ASP A 304 7.40 29.67 2.07
N GLY A 305 7.30 29.70 0.73
CA GLY A 305 6.06 29.44 0.00
C GLY A 305 4.99 30.52 0.14
N LYS A 306 5.24 31.63 0.85
CA LYS A 306 4.23 32.63 1.19
C LYS A 306 4.26 33.80 0.21
N GLY A 307 3.21 33.91 -0.60
CA GLY A 307 2.95 35.05 -1.47
C GLY A 307 2.21 36.16 -0.74
N ASP A 308 1.25 36.78 -1.43
CA ASP A 308 0.50 37.90 -0.89
C ASP A 308 -0.34 37.50 0.32
N LYS A 309 -0.20 38.26 1.41
CA LYS A 309 -1.06 38.15 2.58
C LYS A 309 -2.47 38.65 2.23
N PHE A 310 -3.49 37.82 2.44
CA PHE A 310 -4.88 38.20 2.21
C PHE A 310 -5.68 38.48 3.50
N ASP A 311 -5.28 37.89 4.63
CA ASP A 311 -5.99 38.10 5.92
C ASP A 311 -5.11 37.81 7.15
N SER A 312 -5.45 38.37 8.32
CA SER A 312 -4.76 38.08 9.58
C SER A 312 -5.57 38.52 10.80
N SER A 313 -5.64 37.70 11.85
CA SER A 313 -6.25 38.10 13.12
C SER A 313 -5.30 38.89 14.03
N VAL A 314 -3.99 38.89 13.74
CA VAL A 314 -2.98 39.58 14.56
C VAL A 314 -3.32 41.07 14.67
N GLY A 315 -3.46 41.55 15.90
CA GLY A 315 -3.85 42.94 16.19
C GLY A 315 -5.34 43.25 16.06
N ARG A 316 -6.16 42.30 15.57
CA ARG A 316 -7.64 42.41 15.54
C ARG A 316 -8.34 41.62 16.66
N GLY A 317 -7.58 40.79 17.38
CA GLY A 317 -8.09 39.90 18.42
C GLY A 317 -8.12 38.44 17.95
N ASP A 318 -8.19 37.52 18.90
CA ASP A 318 -8.20 36.09 18.60
C ASP A 318 -9.50 35.68 17.90
N PHE A 319 -9.38 34.77 16.94
CA PHE A 319 -10.51 34.21 16.23
C PHE A 319 -11.06 33.01 17.01
N VAL A 320 -12.36 33.05 17.32
CA VAL A 320 -13.05 32.01 18.10
C VAL A 320 -14.09 31.34 17.22
N VAL A 321 -13.97 30.03 17.02
CA VAL A 321 -14.83 29.28 16.09
C VAL A 321 -14.98 27.83 16.52
N LYS A 322 -16.06 27.16 16.07
CA LYS A 322 -16.15 25.70 16.20
C LYS A 322 -15.41 25.02 15.06
N ILE A 323 -14.65 23.99 15.40
CA ILE A 323 -13.80 23.26 14.43
C ILE A 323 -14.37 21.89 14.09
N GLY A 324 -14.14 21.41 12.86
CA GLY A 324 -14.57 20.10 12.39
C GLY A 324 -16.08 20.00 12.12
N VAL A 325 -16.76 21.13 11.90
CA VAL A 325 -18.23 21.19 11.74
C VAL A 325 -18.69 21.98 10.50
N GLY A 326 -17.78 22.32 9.60
CA GLY A 326 -18.07 23.03 8.35
C GLY A 326 -18.33 24.53 8.50
N GLN A 327 -17.87 25.16 9.59
CA GLN A 327 -18.00 26.61 9.80
C GLN A 327 -16.84 27.41 9.19
N VAL A 328 -15.72 26.75 8.90
CA VAL A 328 -14.54 27.31 8.26
C VAL A 328 -14.19 26.47 7.03
N ILE A 329 -13.17 26.88 6.27
CA ILE A 329 -12.65 26.07 5.16
C ILE A 329 -12.25 24.68 5.65
N LYS A 330 -12.43 23.67 4.81
CA LYS A 330 -12.16 22.26 5.13
C LYS A 330 -10.75 22.09 5.70
N GLY A 331 -9.79 22.81 5.14
CA GLY A 331 -8.41 22.69 5.57
C GLY A 331 -8.13 23.17 7.00
N TRP A 332 -8.95 24.07 7.54
CA TRP A 332 -8.87 24.43 8.95
C TRP A 332 -9.55 23.40 9.84
N ASP A 333 -10.75 22.95 9.44
CA ASP A 333 -11.51 21.94 10.16
C ASP A 333 -10.68 20.67 10.44
N GLU A 334 -9.79 20.32 9.53
CA GLU A 334 -8.91 19.16 9.64
C GLU A 334 -7.49 19.50 10.10
N GLY A 335 -6.94 20.66 9.73
CA GLY A 335 -5.60 21.05 10.11
C GLY A 335 -5.48 21.44 11.59
N VAL A 336 -6.46 22.19 12.12
CA VAL A 336 -6.42 22.70 13.50
C VAL A 336 -6.68 21.58 14.51
N THR A 337 -7.47 20.56 14.17
CA THR A 337 -7.70 19.39 15.04
C THR A 337 -6.45 18.53 15.25
N GLN A 338 -5.41 18.72 14.44
CA GLN A 338 -4.10 18.09 14.60
C GLN A 338 -3.15 18.88 15.53
N MET A 339 -3.52 20.10 15.94
CA MET A 339 -2.70 20.96 16.79
C MET A 339 -2.97 20.73 18.28
N LYS A 340 -2.04 21.12 19.15
CA LYS A 340 -2.25 21.24 20.60
C LYS A 340 -2.29 22.68 21.06
N VAL A 341 -3.01 22.96 22.16
CA VAL A 341 -2.98 24.29 22.79
C VAL A 341 -1.54 24.69 23.13
N GLY A 342 -1.16 25.90 22.72
CA GLY A 342 0.19 26.47 22.77
C GLY A 342 1.03 26.23 21.53
N GLU A 343 0.54 25.47 20.54
CA GLU A 343 1.25 25.14 19.31
C GLU A 343 1.23 26.30 18.31
N LYS A 344 2.36 26.53 17.63
CA LYS A 344 2.45 27.35 16.41
C LYS A 344 2.79 26.44 15.25
N ALA A 345 1.97 26.46 14.21
CA ALA A 345 2.16 25.64 13.03
C ALA A 345 1.81 26.42 11.76
N THR A 346 2.35 25.98 10.63
CA THR A 346 1.87 26.37 9.31
C THR A 346 0.99 25.26 8.76
N LEU A 347 -0.18 25.62 8.26
CA LEU A 347 -1.08 24.77 7.48
C LEU A 347 -0.93 25.15 6.00
N ASP A 348 -0.43 24.22 5.20
CA ASP A 348 -0.38 24.31 3.74
C ASP A 348 -1.62 23.60 3.19
N ILE A 349 -2.53 24.36 2.59
CA ILE A 349 -3.89 23.95 2.25
C ILE A 349 -4.06 24.01 0.73
N SER A 350 -4.38 22.88 0.11
CA SER A 350 -4.70 22.83 -1.31
C SER A 350 -6.00 23.57 -1.61
N SER A 351 -6.12 24.07 -2.84
CA SER A 351 -7.26 24.89 -3.23
C SER A 351 -8.62 24.24 -3.00
N ASP A 352 -8.76 22.93 -3.18
CA ASP A 352 -9.98 22.16 -2.93
C ASP A 352 -10.35 22.01 -1.44
N TYR A 353 -9.38 22.22 -0.54
CA TYR A 353 -9.59 22.31 0.92
C TYR A 353 -9.67 23.77 1.41
N GLY A 354 -9.34 24.72 0.53
CA GLY A 354 -9.58 26.15 0.68
C GLY A 354 -10.93 26.58 0.11
N TYR A 355 -10.89 27.49 -0.87
CA TYR A 355 -12.09 28.08 -1.50
C TYR A 355 -12.42 27.50 -2.90
N GLY A 356 -11.63 26.52 -3.35
CA GLY A 356 -11.80 25.78 -4.61
C GLY A 356 -11.91 26.68 -5.84
N ALA A 357 -12.62 26.20 -6.85
CA ALA A 357 -12.85 26.90 -8.11
C ALA A 357 -13.67 28.20 -7.99
N LYS A 358 -14.23 28.50 -6.81
CA LYS A 358 -14.96 29.75 -6.57
C LYS A 358 -14.04 30.87 -6.08
N GLY A 359 -13.00 30.55 -5.32
CA GLY A 359 -12.20 31.54 -4.61
C GLY A 359 -13.01 32.29 -3.56
N PHE A 360 -12.44 33.37 -3.01
CA PHE A 360 -13.13 34.31 -2.13
C PHE A 360 -13.11 35.70 -2.78
N PRO A 361 -14.26 36.18 -3.29
CA PRO A 361 -14.31 37.41 -4.09
C PRO A 361 -13.58 38.59 -3.44
N GLY A 362 -12.68 39.21 -4.20
CA GLY A 362 -11.92 40.40 -3.76
C GLY A 362 -10.68 40.11 -2.91
N HIS A 363 -10.44 38.87 -2.47
CA HIS A 363 -9.27 38.54 -1.64
C HIS A 363 -8.50 37.31 -2.12
N ILE A 364 -9.18 36.26 -2.59
CA ILE A 364 -8.57 34.97 -2.94
C ILE A 364 -9.04 34.56 -4.32
N PRO A 365 -8.14 34.47 -5.33
CA PRO A 365 -8.50 33.99 -6.65
C PRO A 365 -9.02 32.54 -6.65
N PRO A 366 -9.87 32.15 -7.61
CA PRO A 366 -10.22 30.76 -7.85
C PRO A 366 -9.02 29.81 -7.93
N ASN A 367 -9.17 28.61 -7.39
CA ASN A 367 -8.16 27.54 -7.39
C ASN A 367 -6.81 27.94 -6.76
N SER A 368 -6.81 28.87 -5.81
CA SER A 368 -5.59 29.23 -5.08
C SER A 368 -5.32 28.28 -3.93
N ASP A 369 -4.11 27.74 -3.87
CA ASP A 369 -3.57 27.11 -2.67
C ASP A 369 -3.24 28.18 -1.62
N LEU A 370 -3.38 27.83 -0.34
CA LEU A 370 -3.30 28.77 0.76
C LEU A 370 -2.28 28.30 1.80
N ILE A 371 -1.58 29.25 2.40
CA ILE A 371 -0.74 29.01 3.57
C ILE A 371 -1.33 29.79 4.75
N PHE A 372 -1.51 29.11 5.88
CA PHE A 372 -1.91 29.73 7.14
C PHE A 372 -0.87 29.47 8.21
N ASP A 373 -0.32 30.53 8.79
CA ASP A 373 0.34 30.42 10.08
C ASP A 373 -0.72 30.52 11.18
N VAL A 374 -0.76 29.54 12.07
CA VAL A 374 -1.77 29.42 13.12
C VAL A 374 -1.09 29.19 14.47
N GLU A 375 -1.54 29.93 15.48
CA GLU A 375 -1.29 29.65 16.90
C GLU A 375 -2.58 29.20 17.56
N LEU A 376 -2.61 27.98 18.09
CA LEU A 376 -3.75 27.47 18.85
C LEU A 376 -3.63 27.89 20.31
N LYS A 377 -4.44 28.86 20.74
CA LYS A 377 -4.34 29.48 22.07
C LYS A 377 -5.23 28.81 23.10
N ASN A 378 -6.40 28.30 22.73
CA ASN A 378 -7.32 27.65 23.65
C ASN A 378 -8.28 26.67 22.96
N VAL A 379 -8.82 25.73 23.73
CA VAL A 379 -9.86 24.77 23.32
C VAL A 379 -10.91 24.66 24.43
N LYS A 380 -12.18 24.68 24.04
CA LYS A 380 -13.32 24.47 24.94
C LYS A 380 -14.33 23.53 24.29
N SER A 381 -14.60 22.41 24.95
CA SER A 381 -15.62 21.43 24.53
C SER A 381 -17.05 21.90 24.74
#